data_AF-A0A1G5E872-F1
#
_entry.id   AF-A0A1G5E872-F1
#
_cell.length_a   1.000
_cell.length_b   1.000
_cell.length_c   1.000
_cell.angle_alpha   90.00
_cell.angle_beta   90.00
_cell.angle_gamma   90.00
#
_symmetry.space_group_name_H-M   'P 1'
#
loop_
_entity.id
_entity.type
_entity.pdbx_description
1 polymer ?
#
loop_
_entity_poly.entity_id
_entity_poly.type
_entity_poly.pdbx_seq_one_letter_code
_entity_poly.pdbx_strand_id
1 'polypeptide(L)'
;MTENQIEWSRKRDELVAAIRNLGFPRELGEQIAKQLGSPKAMDRMLAYLYNVKPRTAELVVDEMLAICSDIDSWHNKKAAEEANARYNEMLYYGLGTEDE
;
A
#
# COMPACT_ATOMS: atom_id res chain seq x y z
N MET A 1 -7.67 -20.57 -6.57
CA MET A 1 -7.10 -19.27 -6.20
C MET A 1 -7.60 -18.24 -7.20
N THR A 2 -7.98 -17.04 -6.76
CA THR A 2 -8.33 -15.95 -7.67
C THR A 2 -7.06 -15.37 -8.31
N GLU A 3 -7.19 -14.68 -9.44
CA GLU A 3 -6.07 -14.02 -10.14
C GLU A 3 -5.27 -13.11 -9.18
N ASN A 4 -5.98 -12.32 -8.37
CA ASN A 4 -5.37 -11.46 -7.36
C ASN A 4 -4.58 -12.24 -6.28
N GLN A 5 -5.04 -13.43 -5.88
CA GLN A 5 -4.31 -14.26 -4.91
C GLN A 5 -3.02 -14.83 -5.51
N ILE A 6 -3.05 -15.18 -6.80
CA ILE A 6 -1.88 -15.69 -7.53
C ILE A 6 -0.85 -14.56 -7.67
N GLU A 7 -1.30 -13.38 -8.10
CA GLU A 7 -0.43 -12.21 -8.23
C GLU A 7 0.20 -11.83 -6.90
N TRP A 8 -0.59 -11.79 -5.83
CA TRP A 8 -0.08 -11.51 -4.49
C TRP A 8 0.98 -12.52 -4.04
N SER A 9 0.72 -13.83 -4.22
CA SER A 9 1.70 -14.85 -3.85
C SER A 9 3.00 -14.70 -4.64
N ARG A 10 2.90 -14.44 -5.96
CA ARG A 10 4.07 -14.24 -6.81
C ARG A 10 4.89 -13.03 -6.36
N LYS A 11 4.24 -11.89 -6.10
CA LYS A 11 4.93 -10.67 -5.65
C LYS A 11 5.53 -10.81 -4.26
N ARG A 12 4.84 -11.51 -3.35
CA ARG A 12 5.40 -11.87 -2.04
C ARG A 12 6.69 -12.67 -2.21
N ASP A 13 6.67 -13.70 -3.04
CA ASP A 13 7.82 -14.60 -3.21
C ASP A 13 9.00 -13.86 -3.86
N GLU A 14 8.73 -12.97 -4.80
CA GLU A 14 9.73 -12.07 -5.41
C GLU A 14 10.35 -11.13 -4.38
N LEU A 15 9.53 -10.47 -3.55
CA LEU A 15 9.98 -9.55 -2.51
C LEU A 15 10.84 -10.25 -1.45
N VAL A 16 10.39 -11.42 -1.00
CA VAL A 16 11.13 -12.26 -0.04
C VAL A 16 12.47 -12.69 -0.63
N ALA A 17 12.51 -13.05 -1.92
CA ALA A 17 13.75 -13.39 -2.60
C ALA A 17 14.70 -12.19 -2.73
N ALA A 18 14.19 -11.01 -3.09
CA ALA A 18 14.99 -9.78 -3.20
C ALA A 18 15.64 -9.40 -1.86
N ILE A 19 14.88 -9.45 -0.76
CA ILE A 19 15.38 -9.17 0.59
C ILE A 19 16.45 -10.18 1.00
N ARG A 20 16.23 -11.48 0.73
CA ARG A 20 17.24 -12.51 0.99
C ARG A 20 18.51 -12.32 0.17
N ASN A 21 18.39 -11.91 -1.09
CA ASN A 21 19.53 -11.65 -1.97
C ASN A 21 20.38 -10.46 -1.50
N LEU A 22 19.81 -9.54 -0.72
CA LEU A 22 20.53 -8.46 -0.05
C LEU A 22 21.18 -8.89 1.28
N GLY A 23 21.01 -10.15 1.69
CA GLY A 23 21.61 -10.72 2.90
C GLY A 23 20.73 -10.62 4.15
N PHE A 24 19.46 -10.21 4.00
CA PHE A 24 18.54 -10.11 5.13
C PHE A 24 17.74 -11.41 5.35
N PRO A 25 17.20 -11.63 6.56
CA PRO A 25 16.41 -12.82 6.88
C PRO A 25 15.14 -12.94 6.02
N ARG A 26 14.73 -14.18 5.75
CA ARG A 26 13.51 -14.48 4.98
C ARG A 26 12.27 -13.95 5.69
N GLU A 27 12.26 -14.06 7.01
CA GLU A 27 11.18 -13.65 7.91
C GLU A 27 10.92 -12.15 7.79
N LEU A 28 11.97 -11.34 7.61
CA LEU A 28 11.82 -9.90 7.39
C LEU A 28 11.02 -9.63 6.11
N GLY A 29 11.34 -10.33 5.02
CA GLY A 29 10.60 -10.19 3.77
C GLY A 29 9.15 -10.64 3.86
N GLU A 30 8.86 -11.69 4.63
CA GLU A 30 7.48 -12.13 4.86
C GLU A 30 6.68 -11.11 5.68
N GLN A 31 7.29 -10.48 6.69
CA GLN A 31 6.62 -9.44 7.46
C GLN A 31 6.38 -8.18 6.63
N ILE A 32 7.36 -7.75 5.83
CA ILE A 32 7.21 -6.60 4.93
C ILE A 32 6.10 -6.84 3.92
N ALA A 33 6.03 -8.03 3.30
CA ALA A 33 4.96 -8.35 2.38
C ALA A 33 3.57 -8.28 3.05
N LYS A 34 3.45 -8.75 4.30
CA LYS A 34 2.20 -8.66 5.06
C LYS A 34 1.81 -7.21 5.35
N GLN A 35 2.77 -6.36 5.73
CA GLN A 35 2.51 -4.94 6.03
C GLN A 35 2.11 -4.14 4.78
N LEU A 36 2.75 -4.39 3.64
CA LEU A 36 2.44 -3.68 2.39
C LEU A 36 1.05 -4.02 1.82
N GLY A 37 0.53 -5.22 2.12
CA GLY A 37 -0.87 -5.59 1.92
C GLY A 37 -1.36 -5.74 0.46
N SER A 38 -0.62 -5.26 -0.55
CA SER A 38 -1.03 -5.30 -1.96
C SER A 38 0.13 -5.55 -2.93
N PRO A 39 -0.10 -6.19 -4.09
CA PRO A 39 0.91 -6.38 -5.13
C PRO A 39 1.58 -5.07 -5.56
N LYS A 40 0.79 -4.01 -5.73
CA LYS A 40 1.27 -2.68 -6.13
C LYS A 40 2.22 -2.05 -5.10
N ALA A 41 1.96 -2.23 -3.81
CA ALA A 41 2.85 -1.77 -2.75
C ALA A 41 4.16 -2.60 -2.73
N MET A 42 4.07 -3.91 -2.95
CA MET A 42 5.24 -4.78 -3.11
C MET A 42 6.09 -4.39 -4.33
N ASP A 43 5.49 -3.97 -5.44
CA ASP A 43 6.21 -3.48 -6.62
C ASP A 43 7.01 -2.20 -6.32
N ARG A 44 6.43 -1.27 -5.55
CA ARG A 44 7.17 -0.08 -5.09
C ARG A 44 8.37 -0.47 -4.24
N MET A 45 8.17 -1.41 -3.31
CA MET A 45 9.24 -1.90 -2.45
C MET A 45 10.34 -2.62 -3.26
N LEU A 46 9.96 -3.46 -4.22
CA LEU A 46 10.90 -4.14 -5.13
C LEU A 46 11.72 -3.13 -5.94
N ALA A 47 11.07 -2.10 -6.48
CA ALA A 47 11.76 -1.02 -7.19
C ALA A 47 12.80 -0.34 -6.29
N TYR A 48 12.46 -0.02 -5.04
CA TYR A 48 13.42 0.53 -4.08
C TYR A 48 14.60 -0.42 -3.83
N LEU A 49 14.33 -1.69 -3.52
CA LEU A 49 15.37 -2.68 -3.21
C LEU A 49 16.36 -2.87 -4.37
N TYR A 50 15.88 -2.90 -5.61
CA TYR A 50 16.74 -3.09 -6.79
C TYR A 50 17.58 -1.86 -7.10
N ASN A 51 17.07 -0.64 -6.87
CA ASN A 51 17.77 0.60 -7.17
C ASN A 51 18.72 1.02 -6.04
N VAL A 52 18.23 1.01 -4.79
CA VAL A 52 18.95 1.55 -3.63
C VAL A 52 19.90 0.53 -3.02
N LYS A 53 19.53 -0.76 -3.03
CA LYS A 53 20.30 -1.86 -2.41
C LYS A 53 20.69 -1.52 -0.96
N PRO A 54 19.70 -1.33 -0.07
CA PRO A 54 19.94 -0.91 1.31
C PRO A 54 20.85 -1.91 2.04
N ARG A 55 21.73 -1.39 2.90
CA ARG A 55 22.73 -2.18 3.64
C ARG A 55 22.29 -2.54 5.05
N THR A 56 21.21 -1.95 5.56
CA THR A 56 20.69 -2.19 6.90
C THR A 56 19.21 -2.54 6.84
N ALA A 57 18.77 -3.35 7.81
CA ALA A 57 17.35 -3.67 7.95
C ALA A 57 16.51 -2.41 8.27
N GLU A 58 17.10 -1.43 8.95
CA GLU A 58 16.47 -0.14 9.26
C GLU A 58 16.03 0.59 7.98
N LEU A 59 16.90 0.71 6.98
CA LEU A 59 16.55 1.37 5.70
C LEU A 59 15.46 0.62 4.95
N VAL A 60 15.48 -0.71 5.01
CA VAL A 60 14.43 -1.56 4.41
C VAL A 60 13.09 -1.32 5.09
N VAL A 61 13.07 -1.25 6.42
CA VAL A 61 11.86 -1.04 7.21
C VAL A 61 11.36 0.40 7.07
N ASP A 62 12.25 1.39 7.04
CA ASP A 62 11.91 2.79 6.86
C ASP A 62 11.18 3.02 5.52
N GLU A 63 11.70 2.48 4.42
CA GLU A 63 11.02 2.56 3.13
C GLU A 63 9.65 1.86 3.14
N MET A 64 9.55 0.69 3.78
CA MET A 64 8.27 -0.01 3.91
C MET A 64 7.23 0.84 4.66
N LEU A 65 7.64 1.52 5.74
CA LEU A 65 6.77 2.45 6.48
C LEU A 65 6.41 3.69 5.66
N ALA A 66 7.36 4.23 4.88
CA ALA A 66 7.10 5.35 3.99
C ALA A 66 6.04 5.00 2.93
N ILE A 67 6.15 3.82 2.31
CA ILE A 67 5.15 3.31 1.35
C ILE A 67 3.78 3.16 2.01
N CYS A 68 3.70 2.59 3.22
CA CYS A 68 2.45 2.46 3.96
C CYS A 68 1.83 3.83 4.26
N SER A 69 2.64 4.79 4.73
CA SER A 69 2.18 6.15 5.05
C SER A 69 1.63 6.90 3.83
N ASP A 70 2.26 6.73 2.67
CA ASP A 70 1.76 7.29 1.40
C ASP A 70 0.39 6.72 1.02
N ILE A 71 0.21 5.40 1.20
CA ILE A 71 -1.05 4.72 0.89
C ILE A 71 -2.17 5.20 1.82
N ASP A 72 -1.89 5.32 3.12
CA ASP A 72 -2.85 5.83 4.10
C ASP A 72 -3.23 7.28 3.82
N SER A 73 -2.25 8.12 3.48
CA SER A 73 -2.48 9.52 3.10
C SER A 73 -3.36 9.62 1.85
N TRP A 74 -3.15 8.74 0.87
CA TRP A 74 -3.99 8.67 -0.32
C TRP A 74 -5.43 8.24 -0.01
N HIS A 75 -5.62 7.21 0.82
CA HIS A 75 -6.95 6.79 1.26
C HIS A 75 -7.69 7.89 2.01
N ASN A 76 -7.02 8.56 2.96
CA ASN A 76 -7.60 9.66 3.71
C ASN A 76 -8.03 10.82 2.81
N LYS A 77 -7.20 11.15 1.81
CA LYS A 77 -7.56 12.16 0.80
C LYS A 77 -8.79 11.75 -0.01
N LYS A 78 -8.88 10.49 -0.43
CA LYS A 78 -10.03 9.98 -1.19
C LYS A 78 -11.32 10.00 -0.37
N ALA A 79 -11.26 9.60 0.88
CA ALA A 79 -12.40 9.67 1.80
C ALA A 79 -12.86 11.12 2.02
N ALA A 80 -11.92 12.07 2.15
CA ALA A 80 -12.25 13.49 2.26
C ALA A 80 -12.88 14.07 0.97
N GLU A 81 -12.37 13.68 -0.20
CA GLU A 81 -12.95 14.05 -1.50
C GLU A 81 -14.39 13.53 -1.65
N GLU A 82 -14.65 12.28 -1.26
CA GLU A 82 -15.99 11.69 -1.28
C GLU A 82 -16.95 12.41 -0.31
N ALA A 83 -16.50 12.68 0.93
CA ALA A 83 -17.29 13.41 1.91
C ALA A 83 -17.65 14.83 1.42
N ASN A 84 -16.69 15.53 0.81
CA ASN A 84 -16.93 16.84 0.21
C ASN A 84 -17.88 16.77 -0.98
N ALA A 85 -17.78 15.74 -1.83
CA ALA A 85 -18.70 15.54 -2.95
C ALA A 85 -20.14 15.34 -2.48
N ARG A 86 -20.35 14.50 -1.45
CA ARG A 86 -21.67 14.30 -0.82
C ARG A 86 -22.20 15.56 -0.16
N TYR A 87 -21.34 16.31 0.53
CA TYR A 87 -21.71 17.59 1.12
C TYR A 87 -22.14 18.60 0.05
N ASN A 88 -21.39 18.70 -1.05
CA ASN A 88 -21.75 19.58 -2.17
C ASN A 88 -23.06 19.14 -2.83
N GLU A 89 -23.29 17.84 -3.02
CA GLU A 89 -24.55 17.32 -3.53
C GLU A 89 -25.73 17.73 -2.64
N MET A 90 -25.62 17.58 -1.33
CA MET A 90 -26.62 18.02 -0.35
C MET A 90 -26.84 19.55 -0.39
N LEU A 91 -25.78 20.34 -0.56
CA LEU A 91 -25.88 21.80 -0.66
C LEU A 91 -26.61 22.25 -1.95
N TYR A 92 -26.35 21.56 -3.07
CA TYR A 92 -26.90 21.93 -4.38
C TYR A 92 -28.31 21.39 -4.63
N TYR A 93 -28.62 20.18 -4.16
CA TYR A 93 -29.91 19.54 -4.41
C TYR A 93 -30.83 19.53 -3.18
N GLY A 94 -30.35 19.99 -2.02
CA GLY A 94 -31.08 19.94 -0.75
C GLY A 94 -31.13 18.54 -0.15
N LEU A 95 -31.47 18.44 1.14
CA LEU A 95 -32.08 17.22 1.66
C LEU A 95 -33.49 17.20 1.07
N GLY A 96 -33.89 16.17 0.34
CA GLY A 96 -35.26 16.02 -0.16
C GLY A 96 -36.33 15.83 0.94
N THR A 97 -36.21 16.54 2.05
CA THR A 97 -37.20 16.70 3.11
C THR A 97 -38.06 17.92 2.77
N GLU A 98 -38.82 17.80 1.70
CA GLU A 98 -40.11 18.50 1.60
C GLU A 98 -41.16 17.45 1.99
N ASP A 99 -41.51 17.44 3.27
CA ASP A 99 -42.79 16.91 3.73
C ASP A 99 -43.89 17.85 3.21
N GLU A 100 -44.58 17.47 2.12
CA GLU A 100 -46.02 17.73 1.87
C GLU A 100 -46.56 16.92 0.67
#